data_AF-A0A7Y3HFN9-F1
#
_entry.id   AF-A0A7Y3HFN9-F1
#
_cell.length_a   1.000
_cell.length_b   1.000
_cell.length_c   1.000
_cell.angle_alpha   90.00
_cell.angle_beta   90.00
_cell.angle_gamma   90.00
#
_symmetry.space_group_name_H-M   'P 1'
#
loop_
_entity.id
_entity.type
_entity.pdbx_description
1 polymer ?
#
loop_
_entity_poly.entity_id
_entity_poly.type
_entity_poly.pdbx_seq_one_letter_code
_entity_poly.pdbx_strand_id
1 'polypeptide(L)'
;MTLELEAGKVIGLVGTPGFGLTRLGMGLLRNQPGWVACVDVRGWMNPLALWEMGVAAERTVVVRCPDARQWPQVTAALVEGMQAVYAEIPAGVTTPMLRRLGALARARSTSVVLRPIDGDIPAGITHLRLEAQEVAWEGVEQGRGRLRERRCTLIASGKGVGGIRHIFEVEDDGADTMRVVSRLAAAVPGRAVG
;
A
#
# COMPACT_ATOMS: atom_id res chain seq x y z
N MET A 1 -6.85 -12.47 9.02
CA MET A 1 -5.51 -11.86 8.91
C MET A 1 -5.73 -10.37 9.00
N THR A 2 -5.12 -9.69 9.96
CA THR A 2 -5.24 -8.23 10.05
C THR A 2 -4.10 -7.62 9.23
N LEU A 3 -4.42 -6.68 8.36
CA LEU A 3 -3.41 -5.93 7.62
C LEU A 3 -2.93 -4.77 8.49
N GLU A 4 -1.78 -4.94 9.14
CA GLU A 4 -1.18 -3.92 9.99
C GLU A 4 0.26 -3.62 9.54
N LEU A 5 0.71 -2.40 9.83
CA LEU A 5 2.09 -2.01 9.61
C LEU A 5 2.93 -2.47 10.79
N GLU A 6 3.94 -3.28 10.49
CA GLU A 6 4.96 -3.69 11.43
C GLU A 6 6.20 -2.79 11.33
N ALA A 7 6.79 -2.47 12.47
CA ALA A 7 8.00 -1.65 12.55
C ALA A 7 9.15 -2.23 11.72
N GLY A 8 9.78 -1.39 10.90
CA GLY A 8 10.91 -1.77 10.05
C GLY A 8 10.56 -2.75 8.91
N LYS A 9 9.28 -3.02 8.67
CA LYS A 9 8.83 -3.86 7.54
C LYS A 9 8.42 -3.00 6.36
N VAL A 10 8.63 -3.59 5.17
CA VAL A 10 8.21 -3.00 3.90
C VAL A 10 7.02 -3.78 3.36
N ILE A 11 5.90 -3.10 3.13
CA ILE A 11 4.75 -3.63 2.42
C ILE A 11 4.78 -3.11 0.99
N GLY A 12 4.62 -3.99 0.01
CA GLY A 12 4.43 -3.60 -1.38
C GLY A 12 2.97 -3.70 -1.78
N LEU A 13 2.41 -2.63 -2.35
CA LEU A 13 1.09 -2.61 -2.94
C LEU A 13 1.23 -2.59 -4.45
N VAL A 14 0.81 -3.65 -5.13
CA VAL A 14 0.95 -3.78 -6.59
C VAL A 14 -0.38 -4.13 -7.22
N GLY A 15 -0.60 -3.64 -8.43
CA GLY A 15 -1.81 -3.89 -9.19
C GLY A 15 -2.12 -2.73 -10.12
N THR A 16 -3.20 -2.87 -10.86
CA THR A 16 -3.64 -1.90 -11.85
C THR A 16 -4.16 -0.62 -11.17
N PRO A 17 -3.92 0.57 -11.75
CA PRO A 17 -4.64 1.78 -11.35
C PRO A 17 -6.16 1.56 -11.34
N GLY A 18 -6.88 2.17 -10.39
CA GLY A 18 -8.34 2.02 -10.25
C GLY A 18 -8.79 0.94 -9.26
N PHE A 19 -7.91 0.02 -8.83
CA PHE A 19 -8.25 -0.96 -7.76
C PHE A 19 -8.21 -0.35 -6.34
N GLY A 20 -7.92 0.95 -6.26
CA GLY A 20 -7.91 1.73 -5.01
C GLY A 20 -6.83 1.30 -4.01
N LEU A 21 -5.67 0.87 -4.50
CA LEU A 21 -4.48 0.59 -3.70
C LEU A 21 -3.95 1.82 -2.94
N THR A 22 -4.21 3.04 -3.43
CA THR A 22 -3.89 4.27 -2.69
C THR A 22 -4.73 4.34 -1.42
N ARG A 23 -6.05 4.12 -1.52
CA ARG A 23 -6.94 4.03 -0.35
C ARG A 23 -6.57 2.89 0.58
N LEU A 24 -6.19 1.73 0.04
CA LEU A 24 -5.65 0.64 0.89
C LEU A 24 -4.40 1.09 1.67
N GLY A 25 -3.41 1.66 0.98
CA GLY A 25 -2.15 2.06 1.59
C GLY A 25 -2.30 3.17 2.62
N MET A 26 -3.12 4.17 2.35
CA MET A 26 -3.45 5.22 3.30
C MET A 26 -4.11 4.65 4.57
N GLY A 27 -4.99 3.66 4.43
CA GLY A 27 -5.69 3.09 5.59
C GLY A 27 -4.81 2.16 6.42
N LEU A 28 -3.67 1.72 5.90
CA LEU A 28 -2.62 1.09 6.71
C LEU A 28 -1.88 2.09 7.61
N LEU A 29 -1.85 3.38 7.23
CA LEU A 29 -1.26 4.44 8.05
C LEU A 29 -2.17 4.86 9.22
N ARG A 30 -3.42 4.40 9.24
CA ARG A 30 -4.34 4.66 10.35
C ARG A 30 -3.73 4.12 11.65
N ASN A 31 -4.04 4.77 12.76
CA ASN A 31 -3.62 4.36 14.11
C ASN A 31 -2.10 4.32 14.35
N GLN A 32 -1.26 4.83 13.45
CA GLN A 32 0.17 4.98 13.75
C GLN A 32 0.33 6.00 14.90
N PRO A 33 1.05 5.66 15.98
CA PRO A 33 1.14 6.53 17.17
C PRO A 33 2.05 7.76 17.00
N GLY A 34 2.76 7.90 15.88
CA GLY A 34 3.72 8.96 15.61
C GLY A 34 3.48 9.63 14.25
N TRP A 35 4.49 10.36 13.78
CA TRP A 35 4.42 11.05 12.50
C TRP A 35 4.43 10.07 11.33
N VAL A 36 3.54 10.30 10.38
CA VAL A 36 3.46 9.56 9.12
C VAL A 36 3.69 10.49 7.94
N ALA A 37 4.32 9.96 6.90
CA ALA A 37 4.52 10.70 5.67
C ALA A 37 3.98 9.96 4.45
N CYS A 38 3.50 10.74 3.47
CA CYS A 38 3.16 10.23 2.16
C CYS A 38 4.00 10.95 1.09
N VAL A 39 4.74 10.20 0.30
CA VAL A 39 5.46 10.71 -0.88
C VAL A 39 4.56 10.57 -2.09
N ASP A 40 4.04 11.70 -2.55
CA ASP A 40 3.17 11.78 -3.72
C ASP A 40 3.99 12.24 -4.93
N VAL A 41 4.14 11.34 -5.88
CA VAL A 41 4.89 11.57 -7.12
C VAL A 41 3.98 12.17 -8.19
N ARG A 42 2.72 11.75 -8.22
CA ARG A 42 1.76 12.13 -9.27
C ARG A 42 1.08 13.46 -9.01
N GLY A 43 1.11 13.94 -7.77
CA GLY A 43 0.38 15.14 -7.35
C GLY A 43 -1.12 14.86 -7.06
N TRP A 44 -1.53 13.60 -7.04
CA TRP A 44 -2.94 13.20 -6.94
C TRP A 44 -3.41 12.99 -5.50
N MET A 45 -2.50 12.91 -4.55
CA MET A 45 -2.85 12.57 -3.18
C MET A 45 -3.54 13.74 -2.48
N ASN A 46 -4.74 13.52 -1.95
CA ASN A 46 -5.47 14.55 -1.21
C ASN A 46 -5.28 14.37 0.31
N PRO A 47 -4.74 15.36 1.04
CA PRO A 47 -4.65 15.30 2.51
C PRO A 47 -6.00 15.14 3.20
N LEU A 48 -7.08 15.73 2.66
CA LEU A 48 -8.42 15.56 3.23
C LEU A 48 -8.87 14.10 3.21
N ALA A 49 -8.54 13.37 2.12
CA ALA A 49 -8.88 11.96 2.02
C ALA A 49 -8.14 11.09 3.06
N LEU A 50 -6.90 11.46 3.43
CA LEU A 50 -6.18 10.81 4.54
C LEU A 50 -6.89 11.03 5.88
N TRP A 51 -7.42 12.24 6.10
CA TRP A 51 -8.09 12.60 7.35
C TRP A 51 -9.44 11.91 7.49
N GLU A 52 -10.24 11.90 6.42
CA GLU A 52 -11.49 11.13 6.36
C GLU A 52 -11.22 9.65 6.69
N MET A 53 -10.10 9.12 6.20
CA MET A 53 -9.65 7.77 6.50
C MET A 53 -9.13 7.52 7.94
N GLY A 54 -9.21 8.50 8.83
CA GLY A 54 -8.79 8.38 10.22
C GLY A 54 -7.29 8.47 10.44
N VAL A 55 -6.52 8.98 9.46
CA VAL A 55 -5.11 9.31 9.68
C VAL A 55 -5.02 10.67 10.37
N ALA A 56 -4.29 10.74 11.49
CA ALA A 56 -4.22 11.94 12.32
C ALA A 56 -3.63 13.14 11.56
N ALA A 57 -4.46 14.17 11.34
CA ALA A 57 -4.11 15.33 10.54
C ALA A 57 -2.87 16.07 11.07
N GLU A 58 -2.76 16.18 12.39
CA GLU A 58 -1.72 16.90 13.11
C GLU A 58 -0.36 16.18 13.08
N ARG A 59 -0.34 14.92 12.61
CA ARG A 59 0.85 14.06 12.54
C ARG A 59 1.09 13.50 11.14
N THR A 60 0.52 14.15 10.12
CA THR A 60 0.63 13.69 8.73
C THR A 60 1.33 14.73 7.88
N VAL A 61 2.31 14.29 7.10
CA VAL A 61 2.99 15.12 6.09
C VAL A 61 2.78 14.52 4.71
N VAL A 62 2.31 15.33 3.76
CA VAL A 62 2.25 14.93 2.35
C VAL A 62 3.34 15.70 1.60
N VAL A 63 4.33 14.97 1.09
CA VAL A 63 5.45 15.53 0.33
C VAL A 63 5.20 15.30 -1.15
N ARG A 64 5.07 16.41 -1.90
CA ARG A 64 5.02 16.37 -3.37
C ARG A 64 6.44 16.21 -3.90
N CYS A 65 6.69 15.12 -4.62
CA CYS A 65 8.01 14.81 -5.17
C CYS A 65 7.88 14.32 -6.63
N PRO A 66 7.57 15.23 -7.58
CA PRO A 66 7.42 14.87 -8.98
C PRO A 66 8.76 14.53 -9.66
N ASP A 67 9.89 15.06 -9.17
CA ASP A 67 11.21 14.73 -9.71
C ASP A 67 11.68 13.36 -9.19
N ALA A 68 11.67 12.36 -10.08
CA ALA A 68 12.14 11.00 -9.81
C ALA A 68 13.59 10.94 -9.33
N ARG A 69 14.44 11.92 -9.68
CA ARG A 69 15.84 11.98 -9.23
C ARG A 69 15.98 12.38 -7.76
N GLN A 70 15.05 13.19 -7.25
CA GLN A 70 15.02 13.63 -5.85
C GLN A 70 14.35 12.59 -4.94
N TRP A 71 13.42 11.81 -5.50
CA TRP A 71 12.65 10.80 -4.80
C TRP A 71 13.44 9.92 -3.81
N PRO A 72 14.58 9.29 -4.17
CA PRO A 72 15.33 8.46 -3.23
C PRO A 72 15.84 9.22 -2.01
N GLN A 73 16.30 10.46 -2.18
CA GLN A 73 16.80 11.29 -1.08
C GLN A 73 15.65 11.74 -0.18
N VAL A 74 14.56 12.21 -0.77
CA VAL A 74 13.34 12.64 -0.04
C VAL A 74 12.78 11.47 0.76
N THR A 75 12.61 10.30 0.12
CA THR A 75 12.05 9.12 0.77
C THR A 75 12.95 8.61 1.89
N ALA A 76 14.27 8.61 1.69
CA ALA A 76 15.21 8.21 2.73
C ALA A 76 15.15 9.13 3.96
N ALA A 77 15.13 10.45 3.76
CA ALA A 77 15.01 11.42 4.84
C ALA A 77 13.71 11.23 5.65
N LEU A 78 12.60 10.94 4.98
CA LEU A 78 11.34 10.60 5.65
C LEU A 78 11.44 9.29 6.41
N VAL A 79 12.07 8.26 5.84
CA VAL A 79 12.26 6.98 6.52
C VAL A 79 13.11 7.14 7.80
N GLU A 80 14.04 8.08 7.83
CA GLU A 80 14.89 8.33 9.01
C GLU A 80 14.16 8.98 10.19
N GLY A 81 13.15 9.81 9.90
CA GLY A 81 12.47 10.66 10.88
C GLY A 81 10.99 10.34 11.16
N MET A 82 10.36 9.49 10.35
CA MET A 82 8.94 9.16 10.46
C MET A 82 8.74 7.76 11.03
N GLN A 83 7.58 7.52 11.63
CA GLN A 83 7.21 6.18 12.07
C GLN A 83 6.73 5.31 10.91
N ALA A 84 5.96 5.89 10.00
CA ALA A 84 5.50 5.21 8.80
C ALA A 84 5.61 6.11 7.57
N VAL A 85 5.98 5.51 6.44
CA VAL A 85 6.09 6.21 5.16
C VAL A 85 5.32 5.42 4.09
N TYR A 86 4.30 6.03 3.51
CA TYR A 86 3.76 5.61 2.22
C TYR A 86 4.52 6.32 1.12
N ALA A 87 5.03 5.59 0.14
CA ALA A 87 5.74 6.20 -0.98
C ALA A 87 5.27 5.61 -2.31
N GLU A 88 4.77 6.49 -3.18
CA GLU A 88 4.65 6.18 -4.59
C GLU A 88 6.06 6.03 -5.19
N ILE A 89 6.34 4.96 -5.91
CA ILE A 89 7.64 4.77 -6.58
C ILE A 89 7.52 5.29 -8.01
N PRO A 90 8.29 6.33 -8.41
CA PRO A 90 8.32 6.81 -9.79
C PRO A 90 8.98 5.79 -10.74
N ALA A 91 8.70 5.95 -12.03
CA ALA A 91 9.41 5.27 -13.09
C ALA A 91 10.93 5.52 -12.99
N GLY A 92 11.74 4.51 -13.33
CA GLY A 92 13.20 4.61 -13.37
C GLY A 92 13.92 4.44 -12.02
N VAL A 93 13.19 4.24 -10.92
CA VAL A 93 13.81 3.87 -9.64
C VAL A 93 14.40 2.45 -9.74
N THR A 94 15.68 2.33 -9.40
CA THR A 94 16.41 1.06 -9.57
C THR A 94 16.26 0.12 -8.38
N THR A 95 16.43 -1.19 -8.62
CA THR A 95 16.41 -2.22 -7.57
C THR A 95 17.41 -1.96 -6.42
N PRO A 96 18.67 -1.55 -6.66
CA PRO A 96 19.59 -1.21 -5.58
C PRO A 96 19.09 -0.07 -4.68
N MET A 97 18.42 0.94 -5.24
CA MET A 97 17.84 2.04 -4.47
C MET A 97 16.73 1.56 -3.55
N LEU A 98 15.81 0.74 -4.06
CA LEU A 98 14.74 0.16 -3.24
C LEU A 98 15.27 -0.78 -2.15
N ARG A 99 16.32 -1.56 -2.45
CA ARG A 99 16.99 -2.39 -1.44
C ARG A 99 17.61 -1.54 -0.33
N ARG A 100 18.25 -0.42 -0.68
CA ARG A 100 18.82 0.53 0.29
C ARG A 100 17.73 1.13 1.18
N LEU A 101 16.61 1.55 0.59
CA LEU A 101 15.46 2.04 1.36
C LEU A 101 14.89 0.97 2.29
N GLY A 102 14.75 -0.28 1.82
CA GLY A 102 14.31 -1.38 2.67
C GLY A 102 15.29 -1.67 3.83
N ALA A 103 16.59 -1.57 3.59
CA ALA A 103 17.59 -1.71 4.66
C ALA A 103 17.49 -0.56 5.67
N LEU A 104 17.31 0.67 5.19
CA LEU A 104 17.12 1.87 6.02
C LEU A 104 15.87 1.75 6.89
N ALA A 105 14.74 1.33 6.30
CA ALA A 105 13.49 1.09 7.03
C ALA A 105 13.70 0.13 8.21
N ARG A 106 14.41 -0.98 7.99
CA ARG A 106 14.75 -1.94 9.05
C ARG A 106 15.64 -1.33 10.12
N ALA A 107 16.67 -0.58 9.73
CA ALA A 107 17.61 0.04 10.65
C ALA A 107 16.96 1.13 11.53
N ARG A 108 15.93 1.81 11.01
CA ARG A 108 15.20 2.88 11.70
C ARG A 108 13.89 2.42 12.34
N SER A 109 13.55 1.13 12.20
CA SER A 109 12.27 0.56 12.61
C SER A 109 11.05 1.27 12.00
N THR A 110 11.23 1.91 10.85
CA THR A 110 10.18 2.64 10.13
C THR A 110 9.37 1.69 9.27
N SER A 111 8.05 1.74 9.40
CA SER A 111 7.16 0.98 8.52
C SER A 111 7.06 1.67 7.17
N VAL A 112 7.23 0.92 6.08
CA VAL A 112 7.21 1.51 4.72
C VAL A 112 6.18 0.81 3.86
N VAL A 113 5.30 1.57 3.23
CA VAL A 113 4.40 1.11 2.18
C VAL A 113 4.92 1.63 0.85
N LEU A 114 5.27 0.73 -0.07
CA LEU A 114 5.74 1.06 -1.41
C LEU A 114 4.63 0.80 -2.43
N ARG A 115 4.35 1.78 -3.28
CA ARG A 115 3.38 1.67 -4.37
C ARG A 115 4.00 2.13 -5.69
N PRO A 116 4.44 1.24 -6.59
CA PRO A 116 4.84 1.64 -7.93
C PRO A 116 3.72 2.41 -8.63
N ILE A 117 4.04 3.53 -9.28
CA ILE A 117 3.08 4.19 -10.18
C ILE A 117 2.90 3.39 -11.47
N ASP A 118 3.97 2.70 -11.88
CA ASP A 118 4.05 1.78 -13.01
C ASP A 118 4.95 0.58 -12.70
N GLY A 119 4.75 -0.52 -13.42
CA GLY A 119 5.55 -1.72 -13.25
C GLY A 119 5.36 -2.42 -11.91
N ASP A 120 6.45 -2.98 -11.38
CA ASP A 120 6.44 -3.87 -10.23
C ASP A 120 7.58 -3.57 -9.24
N ILE A 121 7.44 -4.04 -8.01
CA ILE A 121 8.48 -4.02 -6.98
C ILE A 121 9.31 -5.31 -7.12
N PRO A 122 10.64 -5.21 -7.30
CA PRO A 122 11.51 -6.37 -7.38
C PRO A 122 11.40 -7.32 -6.17
N ALA A 123 11.56 -8.62 -6.45
CA ALA A 123 11.53 -9.65 -5.42
C ALA A 123 12.56 -9.42 -4.30
N GLY A 124 12.18 -9.76 -3.07
CA GLY A 124 13.03 -9.67 -1.89
C GLY A 124 13.11 -8.28 -1.23
N ILE A 125 12.48 -7.25 -1.79
CA ILE A 125 12.39 -5.92 -1.16
C ILE A 125 11.34 -5.93 -0.04
N THR A 126 10.16 -6.45 -0.36
CA THR A 126 8.98 -6.42 0.51
C THR A 126 8.98 -7.58 1.50
N HIS A 127 8.54 -7.30 2.73
CA HIS A 127 8.22 -8.31 3.73
C HIS A 127 6.85 -8.94 3.43
N LEU A 128 5.89 -8.10 3.05
CA LEU A 128 4.55 -8.49 2.61
C LEU A 128 4.27 -7.81 1.27
N ARG A 129 3.88 -8.59 0.26
CA ARG A 129 3.38 -8.09 -1.02
C ARG A 129 1.89 -8.31 -1.07
N LEU A 130 1.13 -7.25 -1.30
CA LEU A 130 -0.30 -7.27 -1.56
C LEU A 130 -0.53 -6.92 -3.03
N GLU A 131 -1.05 -7.87 -3.78
CA GLU A 131 -1.33 -7.71 -5.20
C GLU A 131 -2.83 -7.71 -5.44
N ALA A 132 -3.37 -6.60 -5.92
CA ALA A 132 -4.78 -6.49 -6.25
C ALA A 132 -5.08 -7.15 -7.60
N GLN A 133 -6.01 -8.09 -7.58
CA GLN A 133 -6.42 -8.87 -8.75
C GLN A 133 -7.72 -8.34 -9.34
N GLU A 134 -8.70 -8.08 -8.48
CA GLU A 134 -10.06 -7.73 -8.88
C GLU A 134 -10.62 -6.65 -7.96
N VAL A 135 -11.53 -5.84 -8.50
CA VAL A 135 -12.33 -4.89 -7.73
C VAL A 135 -13.78 -4.93 -8.20
N ALA A 136 -14.69 -5.04 -7.26
CA ALA A 136 -16.12 -4.87 -7.47
C ALA A 136 -16.59 -3.60 -6.75
N TRP A 137 -17.52 -2.88 -7.37
CA TRP A 137 -18.13 -1.69 -6.82
C TRP A 137 -19.64 -1.89 -6.77
N GLU A 138 -20.26 -1.49 -5.67
CA GLU A 138 -21.70 -1.59 -5.46
C GLU A 138 -22.34 -0.21 -5.28
N GLY A 139 -23.61 -0.11 -5.65
CA GLY A 139 -24.47 1.03 -5.32
C GLY A 139 -24.67 2.01 -6.46
N VAL A 140 -24.03 1.81 -7.61
CA VAL A 140 -24.20 2.61 -8.85
C VAL A 140 -25.25 2.03 -9.81
N GLU A 141 -26.10 1.13 -9.33
CA GLU A 141 -27.12 0.46 -10.14
C GLU A 141 -27.97 1.48 -10.93
N GLN A 142 -28.20 1.18 -12.21
CA GLN A 142 -29.00 1.99 -13.14
C GLN A 142 -28.51 3.44 -13.36
N GLY A 143 -27.25 3.75 -13.03
CA GLY A 143 -26.62 5.05 -13.34
C GLY A 143 -27.14 6.24 -12.54
N ARG A 144 -27.95 6.01 -11.50
CA ARG A 144 -28.47 7.05 -10.58
C ARG A 144 -28.11 6.80 -9.11
N GLY A 145 -27.32 5.76 -8.85
CA GLY A 145 -26.87 5.40 -7.51
C GLY A 145 -25.58 6.10 -7.07
N ARG A 146 -25.16 5.87 -5.83
CA ARG A 146 -23.87 6.33 -5.28
C ARG A 146 -23.04 5.12 -4.91
N LEU A 147 -21.72 5.20 -5.01
CA LEU A 147 -20.84 4.14 -4.50
C LEU A 147 -21.13 3.91 -3.02
N ARG A 148 -21.46 2.67 -2.68
CA ARG A 148 -21.75 2.22 -1.32
C ARG A 148 -20.65 1.33 -0.80
N GLU A 149 -20.13 0.46 -1.65
CA GLU A 149 -19.14 -0.52 -1.24
C GLU A 149 -18.14 -0.75 -2.36
N ARG A 150 -16.89 -0.98 -1.96
CA ARG A 150 -15.82 -1.49 -2.80
C ARG A 150 -15.30 -2.77 -2.17
N ARG A 151 -15.24 -3.82 -2.99
CA ARG A 151 -14.64 -5.10 -2.66
C ARG A 151 -13.41 -5.33 -3.52
N CYS A 152 -12.25 -5.49 -2.89
CA CYS A 152 -11.00 -5.73 -3.60
C CYS A 152 -10.39 -7.07 -3.21
N THR A 153 -10.22 -7.95 -4.19
CA THR A 153 -9.53 -9.23 -4.00
C THR A 153 -8.03 -9.00 -4.04
N LEU A 154 -7.37 -9.29 -2.93
CA LEU A 154 -5.94 -9.18 -2.75
C LEU A 154 -5.29 -10.55 -2.62
N ILE A 155 -4.08 -10.63 -3.16
CA ILE A 155 -3.18 -11.72 -2.95
C ILE A 155 -2.05 -11.25 -2.04
N ALA A 156 -1.95 -11.84 -0.85
CA ALA A 156 -0.77 -11.69 0.00
C ALA A 156 0.29 -12.75 -0.30
N SER A 157 1.53 -12.31 -0.39
CA SER A 157 2.70 -13.19 -0.51
C SER A 157 3.92 -12.61 0.22
N GLY A 158 4.94 -13.45 0.42
CA GLY A 158 6.17 -13.07 1.10
C GLY A 158 6.25 -13.56 2.55
N LYS A 159 7.23 -13.03 3.29
CA LYS A 159 7.56 -13.48 4.65
C LYS A 159 6.47 -13.15 5.67
N GLY A 160 5.73 -12.05 5.49
CA GLY A 160 4.64 -11.64 6.39
C GLY A 160 3.45 -12.61 6.44
N VAL A 161 3.39 -13.56 5.50
CA VAL A 161 2.39 -14.64 5.49
C VAL A 161 3.01 -16.04 5.57
N GLY A 162 4.25 -16.13 6.08
CA GLY A 162 4.96 -17.40 6.24
C GLY A 162 5.37 -18.06 4.92
N GLY A 163 5.45 -17.29 3.82
CA GLY A 163 5.80 -17.82 2.49
C GLY A 163 4.67 -18.53 1.75
N ILE A 164 3.52 -18.76 2.41
CA ILE A 164 2.32 -19.31 1.80
C ILE A 164 1.52 -18.16 1.20
N ARG A 165 1.05 -18.31 -0.06
CA ARG A 165 0.20 -17.32 -0.71
C ARG A 165 -1.21 -17.38 -0.12
N HIS A 166 -1.75 -16.24 0.30
CA HIS A 166 -3.14 -16.12 0.78
C HIS A 166 -3.94 -15.22 -0.15
N ILE A 167 -5.20 -15.56 -0.35
CA ILE A 167 -6.15 -14.71 -1.06
C ILE A 167 -7.18 -14.23 -0.03
N PHE A 168 -7.51 -12.95 -0.05
CA PHE A 168 -8.50 -12.37 0.84
C PHE A 168 -9.14 -11.16 0.20
N GLU A 169 -10.32 -10.80 0.67
CA GLU A 169 -11.06 -9.64 0.19
C GLU A 169 -10.91 -8.48 1.17
N VAL A 170 -10.82 -7.27 0.65
CA VAL A 170 -10.92 -6.04 1.42
C VAL A 170 -12.21 -5.33 1.02
N GLU A 171 -13.13 -5.27 1.97
CA GLU A 171 -14.36 -4.49 1.90
C GLU A 171 -14.13 -3.08 2.43
N ASP A 172 -14.78 -2.13 1.79
CA ASP A 172 -14.71 -0.70 2.06
C ASP A 172 -16.06 -0.07 1.71
N ASP A 173 -16.85 0.22 2.73
CA ASP A 173 -18.24 0.69 2.66
C ASP A 173 -18.36 2.22 2.63
N GLY A 174 -17.24 2.92 2.44
CA GLY A 174 -17.19 4.38 2.50
C GLY A 174 -17.33 4.98 3.90
N ALA A 175 -17.47 4.17 4.96
CA ALA A 175 -17.37 4.62 6.35
C ALA A 175 -15.91 4.71 6.82
N ASP A 176 -14.97 4.71 5.87
CA ASP A 176 -13.51 4.73 6.08
C ASP A 176 -12.97 3.54 6.89
N THR A 177 -13.82 2.55 7.14
CA THR A 177 -13.47 1.28 7.73
C THR A 177 -13.19 0.26 6.66
N MET A 178 -11.90 -0.04 6.45
CA MET A 178 -11.51 -1.19 5.64
C MET A 178 -11.54 -2.46 6.48
N ARG A 179 -12.27 -3.47 5.99
CA ARG A 179 -12.41 -4.76 6.66
C ARG A 179 -11.86 -5.85 5.76
N VAL A 180 -10.99 -6.69 6.33
CA VAL A 180 -10.53 -7.89 5.64
C VAL A 180 -11.57 -8.98 5.85
N VAL A 181 -12.22 -9.40 4.77
CA VAL A 181 -13.22 -10.47 4.77
C VAL A 181 -12.58 -11.76 4.25
N SER A 182 -12.92 -12.85 4.94
CA SER A 182 -12.60 -14.29 4.78
C SER A 182 -11.63 -14.73 3.67
N ARG A 183 -10.74 -15.67 4.02
CA ARG A 183 -9.75 -16.29 3.11
C ARG A 183 -10.42 -17.08 1.99
N LEU A 184 -10.27 -16.64 0.75
CA LEU A 184 -10.31 -17.55 -0.39
C LEU A 184 -9.05 -18.43 -0.30
N ALA A 185 -9.21 -19.75 -0.46
CA ALA A 185 -8.16 -20.74 -0.20
C ALA A 185 -6.81 -20.39 -0.86
N ALA A 186 -5.70 -20.85 -0.25
CA ALA A 186 -4.39 -20.79 -0.89
C ALA A 186 -4.49 -21.44 -2.28
N ALA A 187 -4.11 -20.70 -3.33
CA ALA A 187 -4.09 -21.24 -4.68
C ALA A 187 -3.19 -22.49 -4.69
N VAL A 188 -3.79 -23.65 -4.92
CA VAL A 188 -3.05 -24.88 -5.24
C VAL A 188 -2.21 -24.57 -6.48
N PRO A 189 -0.92 -24.94 -6.54
CA PRO A 189 -0.10 -24.69 -7.73
C PRO A 189 -0.81 -25.33 -8.93
N GLY A 190 -1.19 -24.50 -9.90
CA GLY A 190 -1.76 -24.97 -11.15
C GLY A 190 -0.79 -25.96 -11.77
N ARG A 191 -1.22 -27.22 -11.84
CA ARG A 191 -0.52 -28.27 -12.57
C ARG A 191 -0.46 -27.80 -14.02
N ALA A 192 0.74 -27.60 -14.56
CA ALA A 192 0.93 -27.39 -15.98
C ALA A 192 0.29 -28.59 -16.71
N VAL A 193 -0.72 -28.30 -17.51
CA VAL A 193 -1.30 -29.23 -18.49
C VAL A 193 -1.12 -28.55 -19.83
N GLY A 194 -0.31 -29.17 -20.69
CA GLY A 194 -0.02 -28.71 -22.06
C GLY A 194 1.46 -28.61 -22.32
#